data_AF-A0A1X7TG41-F1
#
_entry.id   AF-A0A1X7TG41-F1
#
_cell.length_a   1.000
_cell.length_b   1.000
_cell.length_c   1.000
_cell.angle_alpha   90.00
_cell.angle_beta   90.00
_cell.angle_gamma   90.00
#
_symmetry.space_group_name_H-M   'P 1'
#
loop_
_entity.id
_entity.type
_entity.pdbx_description
1 polymer ?
#
loop_
_entity_poly.entity_id
_entity_poly.type
_entity_poly.pdbx_seq_one_letter_code
_entity_poly.pdbx_strand_id
1 'polypeptide(L)'
;MESHLDSRPSLAELMREVCLTAEWHHIGVMLDLDPDKLNAIHHSTTSVSDKTSDMYKLWLDSKPQATRRQLVEVLESMDLNRKALDYKKYLKGKITSFA
;
A
#
# COMPACT_ATOMS: atom_id res chain seq x y z
N MET A 1 -20.47 2.20 -7.63
CA MET A 1 -19.58 3.24 -7.06
C MET A 1 -18.27 2.56 -6.65
N GLU A 2 -17.46 2.14 -7.62
CA GLU A 2 -16.29 1.26 -7.39
C GLU A 2 -15.02 1.72 -8.14
N SER A 3 -15.10 2.77 -8.96
CA SER A 3 -14.04 3.16 -9.92
C SER A 3 -12.67 3.48 -9.32
N HIS A 4 -12.61 3.96 -8.07
CA HIS A 4 -11.34 4.39 -7.47
C HIS A 4 -10.57 3.27 -6.79
N LEU A 5 -11.24 2.26 -6.25
CA LEU A 5 -10.58 1.11 -5.60
C LEU A 5 -9.88 0.21 -6.63
N ASP A 6 -10.48 0.06 -7.80
CA ASP A 6 -9.95 -0.76 -8.90
C ASP A 6 -8.85 -0.06 -9.70
N SER A 7 -8.69 1.24 -9.50
CA SER A 7 -7.62 2.01 -10.12
C SER A 7 -6.28 1.74 -9.43
N ARG A 8 -5.19 1.86 -10.20
CA ARG A 8 -3.82 1.70 -9.69
C ARG A 8 -3.42 2.85 -8.74
N PRO A 9 -2.87 2.57 -7.55
CA PRO A 9 -2.31 3.61 -6.68
C PRO A 9 -1.00 4.17 -7.25
N SER A 10 -0.65 5.40 -6.85
CA SER A 10 0.69 5.95 -7.08
C SER A 10 1.53 5.87 -5.81
N LEU A 11 2.85 5.77 -5.94
CA LEU A 11 3.75 5.74 -4.78
C LEU A 11 3.55 6.94 -3.85
N ALA A 12 3.41 8.15 -4.41
CA ALA A 12 3.19 9.37 -3.63
C ALA A 12 1.88 9.33 -2.84
N GLU A 13 0.83 8.74 -3.39
CA GLU A 13 -0.42 8.52 -2.69
C GLU A 13 -0.24 7.54 -1.53
N LEU A 14 0.39 6.39 -1.78
CA LEU A 14 0.61 5.35 -0.77
C LEU A 14 1.44 5.86 0.40
N MET A 15 2.54 6.58 0.12
CA MET A 15 3.41 7.14 1.15
C MET A 15 2.73 8.19 2.01
N ARG A 16 1.77 8.95 1.45
CA ARG A 16 1.06 9.99 2.18
C ARG A 16 -0.10 9.45 3.01
N GLU A 17 -0.88 8.53 2.45
CA GLU A 17 -2.14 8.08 3.06
C GLU A 17 -2.00 6.76 3.82
N VAL A 18 -1.03 5.92 3.45
CA VAL A 18 -0.83 4.58 4.01
C VAL A 18 0.63 4.40 4.40
N CYS A 19 1.08 5.20 5.37
CA CYS A 19 2.39 5.02 5.98
C CYS A 19 2.35 3.78 6.90
N LEU A 20 3.08 2.76 6.49
CA LEU A 20 3.27 1.50 7.21
C LEU A 20 4.55 1.65 8.01
N THR A 21 4.47 1.61 9.33
CA THR A 21 5.65 1.73 10.18
C THR A 21 6.24 0.35 10.41
N ALA A 22 5.65 -0.46 11.28
CA ALA A 22 6.18 -1.79 11.60
C ALA A 22 5.68 -2.88 10.65
N GLU A 23 4.58 -2.64 9.94
CA GLU A 23 3.80 -3.67 9.26
C GLU A 23 4.18 -3.86 7.77
N TRP A 24 5.09 -3.04 7.24
CA TRP A 24 5.40 -3.02 5.81
C TRP A 24 5.88 -4.37 5.28
N HIS A 25 6.66 -5.12 6.07
CA HIS A 25 7.20 -6.41 5.66
C HIS A 25 6.09 -7.46 5.53
N HIS A 26 5.25 -7.59 6.55
CA HIS A 26 4.10 -8.52 6.50
C HIS A 26 3.10 -8.14 5.39
N ILE A 27 2.88 -6.84 5.16
CA ILE A 27 2.04 -6.37 4.05
C ILE A 27 2.67 -6.75 2.71
N GLY A 28 3.99 -6.61 2.55
CA GLY A 28 4.70 -7.08 1.36
C GLY A 28 4.53 -8.58 1.11
N VAL A 29 4.56 -9.40 2.17
CA VAL A 29 4.27 -10.85 2.06
C VAL A 29 2.83 -11.09 1.63
N MET A 30 1.86 -10.40 2.23
CA MET A 30 0.43 -10.54 1.88
C MET A 30 0.09 -10.02 0.48
N LEU A 31 0.85 -9.06 -0.03
CA LEU A 31 0.80 -8.59 -1.41
C LEU A 31 1.52 -9.55 -2.36
N ASP A 32 2.03 -10.68 -1.87
CA ASP A 32 2.71 -11.72 -2.65
C ASP A 32 3.88 -11.12 -3.45
N LEU A 33 4.73 -10.36 -2.74
CA LEU A 33 5.98 -9.85 -3.28
C LEU A 33 7.09 -10.91 -3.21
N ASP A 34 8.04 -10.79 -4.12
CA ASP A 34 9.23 -11.63 -4.16
C ASP A 34 9.95 -11.63 -2.79
N PRO A 35 10.07 -12.79 -2.11
CA PRO A 35 10.64 -12.86 -0.77
C PRO A 35 12.10 -12.42 -0.69
N ASP A 36 12.90 -12.67 -1.72
CA ASP A 36 14.33 -12.31 -1.73
C ASP A 36 14.49 -10.80 -1.82
N LYS A 37 13.69 -10.15 -2.67
CA LYS A 37 13.67 -8.68 -2.77
C LYS A 37 13.12 -8.03 -1.51
N LEU A 38 12.10 -8.63 -0.89
CA LEU A 38 11.52 -8.13 0.35
C LEU A 38 12.53 -8.24 1.52
N ASN A 39 13.26 -9.35 1.60
CA ASN A 39 14.35 -9.54 2.57
C ASN A 39 15.49 -8.55 2.34
N ALA A 40 15.85 -8.25 1.08
CA ALA A 40 16.87 -7.24 0.78
C ALA A 40 16.48 -5.85 1.32
N ILE A 41 15.20 -5.46 1.22
CA ILE A 41 14.68 -4.23 1.82
C ILE A 41 14.72 -4.33 3.35
N HIS A 42 14.39 -5.49 3.92
CA HIS A 42 14.38 -5.69 5.37
C HIS A 42 15.75 -5.50 6.00
N HIS A 43 16.79 -6.01 5.35
CA HIS A 43 18.18 -5.92 5.81
C HIS A 43 18.90 -4.62 5.42
N SER A 44 18.25 -3.71 4.69
CA SER A 44 18.85 -2.41 4.38
C SER A 44 19.02 -1.57 5.66
N THR A 45 19.98 -0.64 5.64
CA THR A 45 20.24 0.29 6.75
C THR A 45 19.37 1.56 6.68
N THR A 46 18.40 1.62 5.75
CA THR A 46 17.57 2.81 5.54
C THR A 46 16.48 2.94 6.60
N SER A 47 15.86 4.12 6.66
CA SER A 47 14.79 4.37 7.61
C SER A 47 13.58 3.48 7.32
N VAL A 48 12.73 3.26 8.33
CA VAL A 48 11.47 2.51 8.16
C VAL A 48 10.61 3.12 7.04
N SER A 49 10.55 4.45 6.96
CA SER A 49 9.83 5.15 5.89
C SER A 49 10.39 4.84 4.50
N ASP A 50 11.71 4.76 4.36
CA ASP A 50 12.36 4.40 3.11
C ASP A 50 12.08 2.93 2.75
N LYS A 51 12.14 2.02 3.73
CA LYS A 51 11.79 0.60 3.53
C LYS A 51 10.34 0.42 3.05
N THR A 52 9.41 1.17 3.64
CA THR A 52 8.01 1.19 3.20
C THR A 52 7.87 1.73 1.78
N SER A 53 8.60 2.80 1.44
CA SER A 53 8.66 3.33 0.07
C SER A 53 9.19 2.30 -0.91
N ASP A 54 10.27 1.59 -0.57
CA ASP A 54 10.89 0.59 -1.42
C ASP A 54 10.01 -0.66 -1.58
N MET A 55 9.29 -1.06 -0.53
CA MET A 55 8.28 -2.13 -0.61
C MET A 55 7.15 -1.76 -1.57
N TYR A 56 6.63 -0.51 -1.48
CA TYR A 56 5.59 -0.06 -2.40
C TYR A 56 6.09 0.07 -3.84
N LYS A 57 7.33 0.53 -4.06
CA LYS A 57 7.94 0.52 -5.40
C LYS A 57 8.02 -0.90 -5.93
N LEU A 58 8.54 -1.84 -5.14
CA LEU A 58 8.62 -3.25 -5.50
C LEU A 58 7.26 -3.81 -5.90
N TRP A 59 6.21 -3.51 -5.13
CA TRP A 59 4.84 -3.94 -5.45
C TRP A 59 4.34 -3.36 -6.77
N LEU A 60 4.48 -2.05 -6.95
CA LEU A 60 4.04 -1.37 -8.16
C LEU A 60 4.81 -1.88 -9.39
N ASP A 61 6.13 -2.02 -9.30
CA ASP A 61 6.98 -2.45 -10.41
C ASP A 61 6.75 -3.91 -10.80
N SER A 62 6.53 -4.79 -9.82
CA SER A 62 6.31 -6.22 -10.06
C SER A 62 4.89 -6.58 -10.47
N LYS A 63 3.89 -5.76 -10.12
CA LYS A 63 2.47 -6.01 -10.41
C LYS A 63 1.84 -4.81 -11.12
N PRO A 64 1.87 -4.74 -12.46
CA PRO A 64 1.23 -3.66 -13.24
C PRO A 64 -0.27 -3.48 -12.96
N GLN A 65 -0.95 -4.57 -12.62
CA GLN A 65 -2.35 -4.66 -12.24
C GLN A 65 -2.62 -4.37 -10.74
N ALA A 66 -1.63 -3.90 -9.99
CA ALA A 66 -1.81 -3.52 -8.59
C ALA A 66 -2.97 -2.52 -8.44
N THR A 67 -3.91 -2.82 -7.54
CA THR A 67 -5.08 -1.97 -7.27
C THR A 67 -5.11 -1.51 -5.82
N ARG A 68 -5.78 -0.38 -5.57
CA ARG A 68 -6.02 0.09 -4.19
C ARG A 68 -6.86 -0.90 -3.40
N ARG A 69 -7.76 -1.62 -4.07
CA ARG A 69 -8.59 -2.69 -3.51
C ARG A 69 -7.72 -3.77 -2.85
N GLN A 70 -6.71 -4.27 -3.56
CA GLN A 70 -5.80 -5.29 -3.02
C GLN A 70 -5.12 -4.82 -1.72
N LEU A 71 -4.59 -3.60 -1.69
CA LEU A 71 -3.96 -3.08 -0.47
C LEU A 71 -4.98 -2.94 0.68
N VAL A 72 -6.18 -2.46 0.38
CA VAL A 72 -7.26 -2.37 1.36
C VAL A 72 -7.61 -3.74 1.95
N GLU A 73 -7.77 -4.76 1.11
CA GLU A 73 -8.08 -6.13 1.54
C GLU A 73 -6.97 -6.69 2.44
N VAL A 74 -5.70 -6.44 2.08
CA VAL A 74 -4.56 -6.82 2.92
C VAL A 74 -4.62 -6.13 4.29
N LEU A 75 -4.85 -4.82 4.32
CA LEU A 75 -4.97 -4.07 5.58
C LEU A 75 -6.10 -4.61 6.46
N GLU A 76 -7.27 -4.92 5.89
CA GLU A 76 -8.41 -5.49 6.62
C GLU A 76 -8.09 -6.91 7.12
N SER A 77 -7.42 -7.74 6.31
CA SER A 77 -7.01 -9.09 6.71
C SER A 77 -5.99 -9.12 7.85
N MET A 78 -5.24 -8.03 8.03
CA MET A 78 -4.24 -7.86 9.10
C MET A 78 -4.78 -7.10 10.31
N ASP A 79 -6.10 -6.96 10.43
CA ASP A 79 -6.77 -6.17 11.48
C ASP A 79 -6.36 -4.69 11.53
N LEU A 80 -5.76 -4.16 10.46
CA LEU A 80 -5.43 -2.74 10.28
C LEU A 80 -6.66 -1.95 9.79
N ASN A 81 -7.83 -2.29 10.32
CA ASN A 81 -9.14 -1.79 9.92
C ASN A 81 -9.23 -0.26 9.95
N ARG A 82 -8.56 0.39 10.90
CA ARG A 82 -8.50 1.86 10.96
C ARG A 82 -7.76 2.45 9.76
N LYS A 83 -6.59 1.90 9.39
CA LYS A 83 -5.82 2.34 8.21
C LYS A 83 -6.61 2.10 6.93
N ALA A 84 -7.23 0.93 6.80
CA ALA A 84 -8.09 0.60 5.67
C ALA A 84 -9.27 1.58 5.55
N LEU A 85 -9.95 1.89 6.66
CA LEU A 85 -11.06 2.82 6.69
C LEU A 85 -10.64 4.25 6.33
N ASP A 86 -9.53 4.74 6.89
CA ASP A 86 -9.01 6.07 6.61
C ASP A 86 -8.62 6.21 5.13
N TYR A 87 -7.98 5.17 4.56
CA TYR A 87 -7.67 5.14 3.13
C TYR A 87 -8.94 5.09 2.27
N LYS A 88 -9.93 4.26 2.61
CA LYS A 88 -11.25 4.24 1.93
C LYS A 88 -11.92 5.62 1.97
N LYS A 89 -11.86 6.35 3.09
CA LYS A 89 -12.42 7.70 3.22
C LYS A 89 -11.69 8.69 2.32
N TYR A 90 -10.37 8.67 2.29
CA TYR A 90 -9.57 9.49 1.36
C TYR A 90 -9.98 9.25 -0.10
N LEU A 91 -10.12 7.97 -0.50
CA LEU A 91 -10.52 7.61 -1.86
C LEU A 91 -11.94 8.07 -2.20
N LYS A 92 -12.86 8.04 -1.23
CA LYS A 92 -14.21 8.60 -1.38
C LYS A 92 -14.17 10.13 -1.45
N GLY A 93 -13.32 10.80 -0.68
CA GLY A 93 -13.16 12.26 -0.68
C GLY A 93 -12.70 12.83 -2.02
N LYS A 94 -11.92 12.07 -2.80
CA LYS A 94 -11.59 12.44 -4.20
C LYS A 94 -12.79 12.50 -5.14
N ILE A 95 -13.89 11.83 -4.81
CA ILE A 95 -15.13 11.85 -5.60
C ILE A 95 -15.85 13.20 -5.44
N THR A 96 -15.79 13.77 -4.25
CA THR A 96 -16.55 14.99 -3.88
C THR A 96 -15.82 16.30 -4.19
N SER A 97 -14.53 16.28 -4.55
CA SER A 97 -13.75 17.50 -4.87
C SER A 97 -13.85 17.94 -6.34
N PHE A 98 -14.66 17.28 -7.16
CA PHE A 98 -14.87 17.58 -8.58
C PHE A 98 -16.36 17.71 -8.96
N ALA A 99 -17.24 17.94 -7.97
CA ALA A 99 -18.66 18.22 -8.19
C ALA A 99 -18.94 19.72 -8.04
#